data_AF-A0A5C6S3M3-F1
#
_entry.id   AF-A0A5C6S3M3-F1
#
_cell.length_a   1.000
_cell.length_b   1.000
_cell.length_c   1.000
_cell.angle_alpha   90.00
_cell.angle_beta   90.00
_cell.angle_gamma   90.00
#
_symmetry.space_group_name_H-M   'P 1'
#
loop_
_entity.id
_entity.type
_entity.pdbx_description
1 polymer ?
#
loop_
_entity_poly.entity_id
_entity_poly.type
_entity_poly.pdbx_seq_one_letter_code
_entity_poly.pdbx_strand_id
1 'polypeptide(L)'
;MFASGDLLGQIGAAMEHVGLNRHNVGDAHAVWLINAWGAANGDLSPTSPQTAMAVSEQVKLFLMDIAPEIYVADDAAKQAKAEKLLISSALIASMQQQAAGKPLASRMLAESVRQGLSEMGIDTDRVQLTEAGFALKGN
;
A
#
# COMPACT_ATOMS: atom_id res chain seq x y z
N MET A 1 -5.73 20.08 9.50
CA MET A 1 -6.71 19.02 9.80
C MET A 1 -7.79 18.88 8.73
N PHE A 2 -8.39 19.96 8.21
CA PHE A 2 -9.41 19.89 7.14
C PHE A 2 -8.94 19.15 5.87
N ALA A 3 -7.77 19.49 5.32
CA ALA A 3 -7.23 18.81 4.13
C ALA A 3 -6.96 17.31 4.33
N SER A 4 -6.58 16.90 5.55
CA SER A 4 -6.32 15.50 5.88
C SER A 4 -7.62 14.69 5.97
N GLY A 5 -8.69 15.27 6.50
CA GLY A 5 -10.01 14.64 6.54
C GLY A 5 -10.59 14.43 5.15
N ASP A 6 -10.51 15.44 4.27
CA ASP A 6 -10.97 15.33 2.89
C ASP A 6 -10.16 14.29 2.09
N LEU A 7 -8.84 14.26 2.30
CA LEU A 7 -7.96 13.26 1.69
C LEU A 7 -8.34 11.83 2.14
N LEU A 8 -8.47 11.60 3.45
CA LEU A 8 -8.85 10.29 4.00
C LEU A 8 -10.25 9.86 3.55
N GLY A 9 -11.17 10.82 3.37
CA GLY A 9 -12.49 10.57 2.78
C GLY A 9 -12.40 10.10 1.33
N GLN A 10 -11.57 10.75 0.51
CA GLN A 10 -11.35 10.35 -0.90
C GLN A 10 -10.68 8.99 -1.01
N ILE A 11 -9.65 8.73 -0.20
CA ILE A 11 -8.99 7.41 -0.13
C ILE A 11 -10.01 6.35 0.31
N GLY A 12 -10.85 6.67 1.30
CA GLY A 12 -11.93 5.81 1.76
C GLY A 12 -12.86 5.39 0.62
N ALA A 13 -13.35 6.35 -0.17
CA ALA A 13 -14.23 6.06 -1.30
C ALA A 13 -13.53 5.20 -2.37
N ALA A 14 -12.25 5.44 -2.64
CA ALA A 14 -11.46 4.63 -3.57
C ALA A 14 -11.27 3.19 -3.05
N MET A 15 -11.01 3.02 -1.76
CA MET A 15 -10.91 1.70 -1.10
C MET A 15 -12.22 0.94 -1.15
N GLU A 16 -13.34 1.61 -0.87
CA GLU A 16 -14.67 0.99 -0.90
C GLU A 16 -15.01 0.46 -2.30
N HIS A 17 -14.58 1.14 -3.37
CA HIS A 17 -14.77 0.68 -4.75
C HIS A 17 -14.06 -0.65 -5.07
N VAL A 18 -12.99 -0.96 -4.34
CA VAL A 18 -12.23 -2.21 -4.48
C VAL A 18 -12.52 -3.20 -3.33
N GLY A 19 -13.57 -2.95 -2.54
CA GLY A 19 -14.01 -3.85 -1.46
C GLY A 19 -13.18 -3.77 -0.17
N LEU A 20 -12.35 -2.72 -0.02
CA LEU A 20 -11.48 -2.53 1.14
C LEU A 20 -12.06 -1.53 2.15
N ASN A 21 -11.77 -1.71 3.44
CA ASN A 21 -12.24 -0.86 4.52
C ASN A 21 -11.09 -0.01 5.10
N ARG A 22 -11.22 1.33 5.00
CA ARG A 22 -10.20 2.27 5.52
C ARG A 22 -9.92 2.18 7.02
N HIS A 23 -10.86 1.64 7.80
CA HIS A 23 -10.72 1.45 9.24
C HIS A 23 -10.10 0.10 9.62
N ASN A 24 -9.88 -0.78 8.63
CA ASN A 24 -9.17 -2.04 8.83
C ASN A 24 -7.67 -1.84 8.55
N VAL A 25 -6.84 -2.10 9.57
CA VAL A 25 -5.38 -1.92 9.46
C VAL A 25 -4.78 -2.79 8.34
N GLY A 26 -5.27 -4.01 8.15
CA GLY A 26 -4.80 -4.90 7.08
C GLY A 26 -5.14 -4.36 5.69
N ASP A 27 -6.34 -3.82 5.51
CA ASP A 27 -6.74 -3.18 4.25
C ASP A 27 -5.93 -1.91 3.97
N ALA A 28 -5.74 -1.05 4.98
CA ALA A 28 -4.91 0.14 4.85
C ALA A 28 -3.45 -0.20 4.51
N HIS A 29 -2.93 -1.27 5.11
CA HIS A 29 -1.58 -1.75 4.85
C HIS A 29 -1.45 -2.38 3.45
N ALA A 30 -2.48 -3.05 2.95
CA ALA A 30 -2.53 -3.56 1.58
C ALA A 30 -2.46 -2.42 0.56
N VAL A 31 -3.25 -1.36 0.75
CA VAL A 31 -3.23 -0.16 -0.13
C VAL A 31 -1.86 0.51 -0.10
N TRP A 32 -1.25 0.65 1.08
CA TRP A 32 0.10 1.18 1.20
C TRP A 32 1.12 0.31 0.44
N LEU A 33 1.06 -1.01 0.61
CA LEU A 33 2.03 -1.92 -0.01
C LEU A 33 1.89 -1.99 -1.53
N ILE A 34 0.66 -1.96 -2.06
CA ILE A 34 0.39 -1.90 -3.51
C ILE A 34 1.02 -0.64 -4.11
N ASN A 35 0.78 0.53 -3.50
CA ASN A 35 1.33 1.79 -3.99
C ASN A 35 2.86 1.85 -3.86
N ALA A 36 3.41 1.32 -2.77
CA ALA A 36 4.86 1.25 -2.58
C ALA A 36 5.51 0.32 -3.62
N TRP A 37 4.94 -0.87 -3.86
CA TRP A 37 5.44 -1.78 -4.90
C TRP A 37 5.32 -1.15 -6.29
N GLY A 38 4.19 -0.49 -6.60
CA GLY A 38 4.00 0.21 -7.88
C GLY A 38 5.04 1.30 -8.09
N ALA A 39 5.27 2.16 -7.09
CA ALA A 39 6.30 3.18 -7.15
C ALA A 39 7.72 2.61 -7.30
N ALA A 40 8.04 1.53 -6.59
CA ALA A 40 9.33 0.83 -6.69
C ALA A 40 9.57 0.21 -8.08
N ASN A 41 8.52 -0.29 -8.74
CA ASN A 41 8.62 -0.92 -10.05
C ASN A 41 8.29 0.02 -11.22
N GLY A 42 7.93 1.28 -10.94
CA GLY A 42 7.46 2.22 -11.95
C GLY A 42 6.11 1.84 -12.58
N ASP A 43 5.33 1.00 -11.91
CA ASP A 43 4.01 0.55 -12.38
C ASP A 43 2.93 1.55 -11.95
N LEU A 44 2.26 2.13 -12.94
CA LEU A 44 1.16 3.09 -12.81
C LEU A 44 -0.20 2.47 -13.16
N SER A 45 -0.25 1.16 -13.40
CA SER A 45 -1.46 0.47 -13.81
C SER A 45 -2.52 0.53 -12.71
N PRO A 46 -3.80 0.78 -13.04
CA PRO A 46 -4.87 0.68 -12.07
C PRO A 46 -4.91 -0.71 -11.44
N THR A 47 -5.02 -0.76 -10.11
CA THR A 47 -5.20 -2.03 -9.41
C THR A 47 -6.65 -2.49 -9.52
N SER A 48 -6.87 -3.73 -9.93
CA SER A 48 -8.22 -4.31 -9.97
C SER A 48 -8.75 -4.60 -8.56
N PRO A 49 -10.09 -4.63 -8.36
CA PRO A 49 -10.68 -5.05 -7.08
C PRO A 49 -10.18 -6.42 -6.61
N GLN A 50 -10.06 -7.39 -7.53
CA GLN A 50 -9.60 -8.74 -7.22
C GLN A 50 -8.15 -8.74 -6.69
N THR A 51 -7.25 -8.01 -7.37
CA THR A 51 -5.87 -7.85 -6.91
C THR A 51 -5.81 -7.20 -5.53
N ALA A 52 -6.56 -6.12 -5.32
CA ALA A 52 -6.59 -5.39 -4.05
C ALA A 52 -7.08 -6.27 -2.88
N MET A 53 -8.15 -7.04 -3.09
CA MET A 53 -8.67 -7.97 -2.09
C MET A 53 -7.69 -9.09 -1.79
N ALA A 54 -7.05 -9.68 -2.81
CA ALA A 54 -6.08 -10.76 -2.61
C ALA A 54 -4.85 -10.29 -1.81
N VAL A 55 -4.32 -9.09 -2.09
CA VAL A 55 -3.24 -8.50 -1.28
C VAL A 55 -3.71 -8.23 0.15
N SER A 56 -4.94 -7.75 0.34
CA SER A 56 -5.51 -7.54 1.67
C SER A 56 -5.56 -8.82 2.50
N GLU A 57 -6.02 -9.92 1.91
CA GLU A 57 -6.05 -11.22 2.58
C GLU A 57 -4.65 -11.70 2.96
N GLN A 58 -3.69 -11.61 2.02
CA GLN A 58 -2.28 -11.96 2.29
C GLN A 58 -1.68 -11.14 3.44
N VAL A 59 -1.90 -9.81 3.42
CA VAL A 59 -1.40 -8.90 4.45
C VAL A 59 -2.05 -9.20 5.81
N LYS A 60 -3.35 -9.47 5.85
CA LYS A 60 -4.05 -9.85 7.09
C LYS A 60 -3.51 -11.15 7.66
N LEU A 61 -3.29 -12.17 6.84
CA LEU A 61 -2.70 -13.43 7.30
C LEU A 61 -1.28 -13.21 7.85
N PHE A 62 -0.45 -12.45 7.12
CA PHE A 62 0.91 -12.14 7.56
C PHE A 62 0.93 -11.36 8.88
N LEU A 63 0.07 -10.34 9.03
CA LEU A 63 -0.01 -9.55 10.26
C LEU A 63 -0.47 -10.36 11.47
N MET A 64 -1.30 -11.39 11.28
CA MET A 64 -1.68 -12.31 12.37
C MET A 64 -0.47 -13.06 12.92
N ASP A 65 0.49 -13.40 12.06
CA ASP A 65 1.68 -14.16 12.44
C ASP A 65 2.77 -13.28 13.07
N ILE A 66 2.99 -12.08 12.50
CA ILE A 66 4.14 -11.24 12.88
C ILE A 66 3.81 -10.09 13.84
N ALA A 67 2.54 -9.70 13.93
CA ALA A 67 2.10 -8.56 14.75
C ALA A 67 0.69 -8.80 15.34
N PRO A 68 0.48 -9.92 16.08
CA PRO A 68 -0.82 -10.28 16.63
C PRO A 68 -1.40 -9.21 17.57
N GLU A 69 -0.55 -8.39 18.19
CA GLU A 69 -0.95 -7.28 19.06
C GLU A 69 -1.84 -6.24 18.36
N ILE A 70 -1.76 -6.11 17.03
CA ILE A 70 -2.64 -5.24 16.24
C ILE A 70 -4.10 -5.66 16.40
N TYR A 71 -4.38 -6.96 16.53
CA TYR A 71 -5.76 -7.48 16.57
C TYR A 71 -6.44 -7.26 17.92
N VAL A 72 -5.66 -7.21 19.00
CA VAL A 72 -6.16 -6.94 20.36
C VAL A 72 -6.09 -5.47 20.76
N ALA A 73 -5.47 -4.62 19.94
CA ALA A 73 -5.46 -3.17 20.15
C ALA A 73 -6.89 -2.60 20.14
N ASP A 74 -7.08 -1.49 20.85
CA ASP A 74 -8.33 -0.75 20.79
C ASP A 74 -8.58 -0.11 19.41
N ASP A 75 -9.82 0.27 19.17
CA ASP A 75 -10.26 0.80 17.87
C ASP A 75 -9.55 2.12 17.52
N ALA A 76 -9.26 2.96 18.51
CA ALA A 76 -8.57 4.24 18.29
C ALA A 76 -7.12 4.03 17.83
N ALA A 77 -6.41 3.08 18.41
CA ALA A 77 -5.06 2.70 18.00
C ALA A 77 -5.03 2.08 16.61
N LYS A 78 -6.00 1.19 16.30
CA LYS A 78 -6.17 0.62 14.95
C LYS A 78 -6.45 1.71 13.92
N GLN A 79 -7.38 2.62 14.21
CA GLN A 79 -7.72 3.73 13.33
C GLN A 79 -6.51 4.64 13.10
N ALA A 80 -5.82 5.06 14.15
CA ALA A 80 -4.64 5.92 14.03
C ALA A 80 -3.52 5.25 13.20
N LYS A 81 -3.37 3.93 13.31
CA LYS A 81 -2.40 3.17 12.49
C LYS A 81 -2.82 3.12 11.03
N ALA A 82 -4.09 2.82 10.76
CA ALA A 82 -4.66 2.79 9.41
C ALA A 82 -4.52 4.16 8.73
N GLU A 83 -4.88 5.26 9.40
CA GLU A 83 -4.78 6.62 8.85
C GLU A 83 -3.33 6.99 8.48
N LYS A 84 -2.34 6.64 9.32
CA LYS A 84 -0.92 6.87 9.01
C LYS A 84 -0.48 6.13 7.74
N LEU A 85 -0.91 4.89 7.58
CA LEU A 85 -0.63 4.08 6.37
C LEU A 85 -1.26 4.72 5.13
N LEU A 86 -2.51 5.16 5.22
CA LEU A 86 -3.22 5.80 4.12
C LEU A 86 -2.60 7.15 3.73
N ILE A 87 -2.17 7.96 4.70
CA ILE A 87 -1.44 9.22 4.44
C ILE A 87 -0.12 8.94 3.72
N SER A 88 0.65 7.95 4.19
CA SER A 88 1.91 7.56 3.53
C SER A 88 1.65 7.05 2.12
N SER A 89 0.61 6.23 1.94
CA SER A 89 0.21 5.70 0.63
C SER A 89 -0.16 6.81 -0.36
N ALA A 90 -0.92 7.81 0.09
CA ALA A 90 -1.28 8.96 -0.75
C ALA A 90 -0.08 9.83 -1.11
N LEU A 91 0.89 9.97 -0.20
CA LEU A 91 2.14 10.68 -0.49
C LEU A 91 2.93 9.95 -1.59
N ILE A 92 3.08 8.63 -1.49
CA ILE A 92 3.74 7.80 -2.52
C ILE A 92 3.04 7.96 -3.86
N ALA A 93 1.71 7.81 -3.90
CA ALA A 93 0.92 7.96 -5.11
C ALA A 93 1.08 9.37 -5.74
N SER A 94 1.08 10.43 -4.92
CA SER A 94 1.30 11.80 -5.40
C SER A 94 2.70 11.99 -5.97
N MET A 95 3.74 11.48 -5.29
CA MET A 95 5.11 11.53 -5.79
C MET A 95 5.27 10.77 -7.11
N GLN A 96 4.62 9.62 -7.23
CA GLN A 96 4.63 8.80 -8.45
C GLN A 96 3.99 9.54 -9.62
N GLN A 97 2.83 10.17 -9.40
CA GLN A 97 2.18 11.02 -10.41
C GLN A 97 3.05 12.22 -10.79
N GLN A 98 3.69 12.89 -9.83
CA GLN A 98 4.57 14.04 -10.11
C GLN A 98 5.84 13.65 -10.88
N ALA A 99 6.32 12.43 -10.67
CA ALA A 99 7.48 11.86 -11.36
C ALA A 99 7.13 11.27 -12.73
N ALA A 100 5.85 11.02 -13.04
CA ALA A 100 5.44 10.45 -14.32
C ALA A 100 5.94 11.29 -15.51
N GLY A 101 6.49 10.63 -16.52
CA GLY A 101 7.10 11.29 -17.69
C GLY A 101 8.44 11.96 -17.43
N LYS A 102 9.03 11.87 -16.23
CA LYS A 102 10.33 12.46 -15.87
C LYS A 102 11.33 11.35 -15.49
N PRO A 103 12.14 10.84 -16.43
CA PRO A 103 12.93 9.61 -16.23
C PRO A 103 13.90 9.64 -15.04
N LEU A 104 14.47 10.80 -14.71
CA LEU A 104 15.35 10.94 -13.56
C LEU A 104 14.56 10.94 -12.25
N ALA A 105 13.45 11.68 -12.18
CA ALA A 105 12.59 11.70 -10.99
C ALA A 105 11.94 10.33 -10.72
N SER A 106 11.49 9.62 -11.75
CA SER A 106 10.92 8.28 -11.61
C SER A 106 11.94 7.29 -11.05
N ARG A 107 13.19 7.34 -11.52
CA ARG A 107 14.27 6.47 -11.02
C ARG A 107 14.60 6.76 -9.56
N MET A 108 14.76 8.04 -9.20
CA MET A 108 15.04 8.43 -7.81
C MET A 108 13.92 8.02 -6.85
N LEU A 109 12.65 8.18 -7.27
CA LEU A 109 11.51 7.71 -6.49
C LEU A 109 11.55 6.19 -6.32
N ALA A 110 11.70 5.45 -7.41
CA ALA A 110 11.73 3.99 -7.40
C ALA A 110 12.84 3.45 -6.50
N GLU A 111 14.06 4.01 -6.60
CA GLU A 111 15.20 3.66 -5.75
C GLU A 111 14.92 3.94 -4.27
N SER A 112 14.36 5.11 -3.95
CA SER A 112 14.06 5.47 -2.55
C SER A 112 12.99 4.55 -1.94
N VAL A 113 11.95 4.22 -2.69
CA VAL A 113 10.89 3.31 -2.23
C VAL A 113 11.41 1.87 -2.12
N ARG A 114 12.23 1.41 -3.07
CA ARG A 114 12.91 0.11 -2.98
C ARG A 114 13.78 0.00 -1.74
N GLN A 115 14.56 1.04 -1.44
CA GLN A 115 15.38 1.07 -0.24
C GLN A 115 14.51 0.92 1.02
N GLY A 116 13.45 1.74 1.16
CA GLY A 116 12.55 1.66 2.31
C GLY A 116 11.87 0.30 2.47
N LEU A 117 11.44 -0.33 1.37
CA LEU A 117 10.87 -1.67 1.38
C LEU A 117 11.90 -2.74 1.75
N SER A 118 13.14 -2.62 1.28
CA SER A 118 14.22 -3.56 1.61
C SER A 118 14.60 -3.53 3.09
N GLU A 119 14.58 -2.35 3.72
CA GLU A 119 14.78 -2.19 5.16
C GLU A 119 13.67 -2.87 5.99
N MET A 120 12.50 -3.07 5.38
CA MET A 120 11.38 -3.84 5.93
C MET A 120 11.40 -5.32 5.51
N GLY A 121 12.44 -5.78 4.83
CA GLY A 121 12.58 -7.16 4.36
C GLY A 121 11.77 -7.51 3.11
N ILE A 122 11.23 -6.51 2.40
CA ILE A 122 10.42 -6.70 1.18
C ILE A 122 11.31 -6.45 -0.04
N ASP A 123 11.66 -7.52 -0.75
CA ASP A 123 12.39 -7.45 -2.02
C ASP A 123 11.40 -7.35 -3.19
N THR A 124 11.21 -6.12 -3.70
CA THR A 124 10.28 -5.85 -4.80
C THR A 124 10.70 -6.45 -6.13
N ASP A 125 12.00 -6.75 -6.30
CA ASP A 125 12.50 -7.31 -7.56
C ASP A 125 12.15 -8.79 -7.67
N ARG A 126 11.91 -9.46 -6.54
CA ARG A 126 11.53 -10.88 -6.46
C ARG A 126 10.03 -11.14 -6.47
N VAL A 127 9.20 -10.10 -6.30
CA VAL A 127 7.74 -10.25 -6.26
C VAL A 127 7.06 -9.47 -7.39
N GLN A 128 5.97 -10.04 -7.89
CA GLN A 128 5.08 -9.41 -8.85
C GLN A 128 3.68 -9.29 -8.27
N LEU A 129 2.97 -8.24 -8.65
CA LEU A 129 1.57 -8.07 -8.32
C LEU A 129 0.71 -8.82 -9.35
N THR A 130 -0.21 -9.66 -8.89
CA THR A 130 -1.11 -10.47 -9.73
C THR A 130 -2.54 -10.40 -9.20
N GLU A 131 -3.50 -10.95 -9.92
CA GLU A 131 -4.87 -11.10 -9.41
C GLU A 131 -4.99 -12.02 -8.18
N ALA A 132 -3.97 -12.84 -7.90
CA ALA A 132 -3.88 -13.65 -6.68
C ALA A 132 -3.08 -12.94 -5.56
N GLY A 133 -2.79 -11.65 -5.73
CA GLY A 133 -1.96 -10.86 -4.81
C GLY A 133 -0.48 -10.88 -5.20
N PHE A 134 0.40 -10.67 -4.22
CA PHE A 134 1.84 -10.76 -4.43
C PHE A 134 2.26 -12.23 -4.63
N ALA A 135 3.02 -12.47 -5.68
CA ALA A 135 3.60 -13.77 -6.00
C ALA A 135 5.09 -13.63 -6.28
N LEU A 136 5.88 -14.66 -5.99
CA LEU A 136 7.28 -14.70 -6.41
C LEU A 136 7.35 -14.72 -7.95
N LYS A 137 8.27 -13.95 -8.52
CA LYS A 137 8.59 -14.08 -9.95
C LYS A 137 9.20 -15.46 -10.17
N GLY A 138 8.73 -16.17 -11.19
CA GLY A 138 9.37 -17.41 -11.62
C GLY A 138 10.79 -17.12 -12.10
N ASN A 139 11.74 -17.99 -11.74
CA ASN A 139 13.10 -17.95 -12.28
C ASN A 139 13.12 -18.27 -13.78
#